data_AF-A0A2A4Y6V7-F1
#
_entry.id   AF-A0A2A4Y6V7-F1
#
_cell.length_a   1.000
_cell.length_b   1.000
_cell.length_c   1.000
_cell.angle_alpha   90.00
_cell.angle_beta   90.00
_cell.angle_gamma   90.00
#
_symmetry.space_group_name_H-M   'P 1'
#
loop_
_entity.id
_entity.type
_entity.pdbx_description
1 polymer ?
#
loop_
_entity_poly.entity_id
_entity_poly.type
_entity_poly.pdbx_seq_one_letter_code
_entity_poly.pdbx_strand_id
1 'polypeptide(L)' 'MDAKELRSKNETELKGELQELLREQFNLRMQKGMGQLNNSARMKSVRRDVARLMTIVNEKKMIELLNQKSAGDAK' A
#
# COMPACT_ATOMS: atom_id res chain seq x y z
N MET A 1 3.27 6.90 8.28
CA MET A 1 1.94 6.87 7.65
C MET A 1 0.91 6.43 8.66
N ASP A 2 -0.14 7.23 8.83
CA ASP A 2 -1.26 6.89 9.69
C ASP A 2 -2.37 6.19 8.89
N ALA A 3 -2.84 5.05 9.43
CA ALA A 3 -3.82 4.21 8.74
C ALA A 3 -5.19 4.89 8.59
N LYS A 4 -5.52 5.86 9.46
CA LYS A 4 -6.78 6.63 9.37
C LYS A 4 -6.80 7.50 8.11
N GLU A 5 -5.70 8.18 7.80
CA GLU A 5 -5.61 9.06 6.63
C GLU A 5 -5.66 8.27 5.32
N LEU A 6 -5.01 7.10 5.29
CA LEU A 6 -5.02 6.21 4.12
C LEU A 6 -6.41 5.63 3.81
N ARG A 7 -7.27 5.44 4.81
CA ARG A 7 -8.64 4.96 4.57
C ARG A 7 -9.52 6.00 3.88
N SER A 8 -9.31 7.28 4.20
CA SER A 8 -10.07 8.40 3.64
C SER A 8 -9.73 8.73 2.18
N LYS A 9 -8.57 8.30 1.68
CA LYS A 9 -8.12 8.56 0.31
C LYS A 9 -8.83 7.71 -0.73
N ASN A 10 -8.89 8.21 -1.97
CA ASN A 10 -9.50 7.50 -3.09
C ASN A 10 -8.63 6.30 -3.54
N GLU A 11 -9.24 5.31 -4.20
CA GLU A 11 -8.49 4.13 -4.67
C GLU A 11 -7.38 4.47 -5.67
N THR A 12 -7.62 5.46 -6.54
CA THR A 12 -6.65 5.94 -7.52
C THR A 12 -5.45 6.59 -6.84
N GLU A 13 -5.68 7.41 -5.82
CA GLU A 13 -4.63 8.04 -5.00
C GLU A 13 -3.82 6.99 -4.25
N LEU A 14 -4.49 5.99 -3.65
CA LEU A 14 -3.82 4.89 -2.95
C LEU A 14 -2.92 4.07 -3.89
N LYS A 15 -3.36 3.84 -5.14
CA LYS A 15 -2.54 3.18 -6.15
C LYS A 15 -1.35 4.05 -6.58
N GLY A 16 -1.53 5.37 -6.69
CA GLY A 16 -0.45 6.33 -6.95
C GLY A 16 0.63 6.29 -5.86
N GLU A 17 0.22 6.43 -4.60
CA GLU A 17 1.14 6.37 -3.44
C GLU A 17 1.86 5.02 -3.35
N LEU A 18 1.16 3.92 -3.66
CA LEU A 18 1.78 2.61 -3.72
C LEU A 18 2.88 2.55 -4.79
N GLN A 19 2.66 3.10 -5.98
CA GLN A 19 3.68 3.14 -7.03
C GLN A 19 4.90 3.97 -6.62
N GLU A 20 4.70 5.11 -5.97
CA GLU A 20 5.79 5.94 -5.48
C GLU A 20 6.63 5.22 -4.42
N LEU A 21 6.00 4.60 -3.44
CA LEU A 21 6.70 3.83 -2.40
C LEU A 21 7.42 2.61 -2.97
N LEU A 22 6.87 1.95 -4.00
CA LEU A 22 7.53 0.84 -4.68
C LEU A 22 8.80 1.31 -5.43
N ARG A 23 8.76 2.47 -6.08
CA ARG A 23 9.94 3.09 -6.69
C ARG A 23 10.98 3.43 -5.63
N GLU A 24 10.57 4.02 -4.52
CA GLU A 24 11.47 4.30 -3.40
C GLU A 24 12.10 3.02 -2.84
N GLN A 25 11.30 1.97 -2.65
CA GLN A 25 11.80 0.67 -2.19
C GLN A 25 12.81 0.05 -3.15
N PHE A 26 12.59 0.18 -4.46
CA PHE A 26 13.54 -0.27 -5.49
C PHE A 26 14.86 0.50 -5.38
N ASN A 27 14.80 1.82 -5.31
CA ASN A 27 15.99 2.66 -5.16
C ASN A 27 16.78 2.32 -3.89
N LEU A 28 16.11 2.10 -2.75
CA LEU A 28 16.75 1.68 -1.50
C LEU A 28 17.39 0.29 -1.61
N ARG A 29 16.77 -0.64 -2.35
CA ARG A 29 17.38 -1.97 -2.61
C ARG A 29 18.63 -1.86 -3.48
N MET A 30 18.59 -1.02 -4.51
CA MET A 30 19.76 -0.75 -5.36
C MET A 30 20.90 -0.12 -4.55
N GLN A 31 20.61 0.92 -3.75
CA GLN A 31 21.59 1.55 -2.86
C GLN A 31 22.21 0.56 -1.87
N LYS A 32 21.40 -0.36 -1.33
CA LYS A 32 21.90 -1.44 -0.47
C LYS A 32 22.85 -2.38 -1.22
N GLY A 33 22.53 -2.75 -2.46
CA GLY A 33 23.39 -3.60 -3.29
C GLY A 33 24.73 -2.93 -3.63
N MET A 34 24.73 -1.60 -3.82
CA MET A 34 25.93 -0.80 -4.06
C MET A 34 26.73 -0.47 -2.79
N GLY A 35 26.24 -0.84 -1.60
CA GLY A 35 26.89 -0.52 -0.32
C GLY A 35 26.77 0.96 0.11
N GLN A 36 25.97 1.77 -0.58
CA GLN A 36 25.79 3.22 -0.33
C GLN A 36 24.51 3.52 0.46
N LEU A 37 24.00 2.55 1.24
CA LEU A 37 22.75 2.73 1.95
C LEU A 37 22.95 3.59 3.20
N ASN A 38 22.69 4.88 3.07
CA ASN A 38 22.83 5.84 4.17
C ASN A 38 21.76 5.69 5.26
N ASN A 39 20.55 5.22 4.91
CA ASN A 39 19.43 5.13 5.85
C ASN A 39 18.74 3.75 5.82
N SER A 40 19.22 2.83 6.65
CA SER A 40 18.65 1.49 6.80
C SER A 40 17.27 1.48 7.47
N ALA A 41 16.99 2.47 8.34
CA ALA A 41 15.71 2.61 9.01
C ALA A 41 14.59 2.96 8.01
N ARG A 42 14.89 3.79 7.01
CA ARG A 42 13.96 4.16 5.94
C ARG A 42 13.48 2.94 5.15
N MET A 43 14.38 1.99 4.87
CA MET A 43 14.00 0.74 4.21
C MET A 43 12.95 -0.05 5.00
N LYS A 44 13.03 -0.06 6.34
CA LYS A 44 12.01 -0.71 7.19
C LYS A 44 10.70 0.07 7.21
N SER A 45 10.74 1.41 7.20
CA SER A 45 9.55 2.26 7.08
C SER A 45 8.81 1.99 5.78
N VAL A 46 9.49 2.12 4.64
CA VAL A 46 8.89 1.96 3.31
C VAL A 46 8.25 0.58 3.15
N ARG A 47 8.88 -0.50 3.64
CA ARG A 47 8.25 -1.83 3.65
C ARG A 47 6.93 -1.88 4.42
N ARG A 48 6.87 -1.25 5.59
CA ARG A 48 5.65 -1.20 6.41
C ARG A 48 4.58 -0.33 5.76
N ASP A 49 4.98 0.78 5.16
CA ASP A 49 4.08 1.71 4.48
C ASP A 49 3.42 1.05 3.26
N VAL A 50 4.21 0.33 2.44
CA VAL A 50 3.69 -0.52 1.34
C VAL A 50 2.71 -1.57 1.85
N ALA A 51 3.05 -2.29 2.93
CA ALA A 51 2.18 -3.31 3.49
C ALA A 51 0.83 -2.74 3.95
N ARG A 52 0.84 -1.59 4.65
CA ARG A 52 -0.39 -0.91 5.10
C ARG A 52 -1.28 -0.50 3.92
N LEU A 53 -0.70 0.08 2.87
CA LEU A 53 -1.43 0.45 1.66
C LEU A 53 -2.07 -0.76 0.99
N MET A 54 -1.32 -1.84 0.81
CA MET A 54 -1.86 -3.08 0.23
C MET A 54 -3.00 -3.66 1.07
N THR A 55 -2.89 -3.63 2.41
CA THR A 55 -3.97 -4.08 3.30
C THR A 55 -5.23 -3.25 3.10
N ILE A 56 -5.13 -1.92 3.07
CA ILE A 56 -6.31 -1.03 2.92
C ILE A 56 -6.97 -1.21 1.55
N VAL A 57 -6.19 -1.33 0.47
CA VAL A 57 -6.73 -1.62 -0.87
C VAL A 57 -7.46 -2.95 -0.88
N ASN A 58 -6.92 -3.97 -0.20
CA ASN A 58 -7.58 -5.26 -0.10
C ASN A 58 -8.84 -5.22 0.79
N GLU A 59 -8.82 -4.47 1.90
CA GLU A 59 -10.00 -4.23 2.75
C GLU A 59 -11.14 -3.60 1.93
N LYS A 60 -10.85 -2.56 1.15
CA LYS A 60 -11.83 -1.90 0.26
C LYS A 60 -12.40 -2.86 -0.77
N LYS A 61 -11.53 -3.62 -1.45
CA LYS A 61 -11.94 -4.64 -2.42
C LYS A 61 -12.83 -5.73 -1.80
N MET A 62 -12.50 -6.19 -0.59
CA MET A 62 -13.30 -7.20 0.12
C MET A 62 -14.69 -6.68 0.50
N ILE A 63 -14.79 -5.43 0.96
CA ILE A 63 -16.08 -4.78 1.24
C ILE A 63 -16.93 -4.70 -0.03
N GLU A 64 -16.33 -4.31 -1.16
CA GLU A 64 -17.03 -4.25 -2.45
C GLU A 64 -17.54 -5.62 -2.90
N LEU A 65 -16.72 -6.67 -2.77
CA LEU A 65 -17.12 -8.05 -3.08
C LEU A 65 -18.25 -8.56 -2.17
N LEU A 66 -18.25 -8.20 -0.90
CA LEU A 66 -19.33 -8.54 0.03
C LEU A 66 -20.65 -7.87 -0.36
N ASN A 67 -20.61 -6.60 -0.74
CA ASN A 67 -21.78 -5.85 -1.19
C ASN A 67 -22.37 -6.42 -2.50
N GLN A 68 -21.52 -6.89 -3.41
CA GLN A 68 -21.95 -7.55 -4.65
C GLN A 68 -22.61 -8.92 -4.39
N LYS A 69 -22.16 -9.65 -3.35
CA LYS A 69 -22.72 -10.96 -2.98
C LYS A 69 -24.12 -10.85 -2.38
N SER A 70 -24.37 -9.87 -1.52
CA SER A 70 -25.69 -9.64 -0.91
C SER A 70 -26.79 -9.28 -1.92
N ALA A 71 -26.44 -8.80 -3.11
CA ALA A 71 -27.40 -8.51 -4.18
C ALA A 71 -27.82 -9.76 -4.98
N GLY A 72 -27.05 -10.86 -4.88
CA GLY A 72 -27.30 -12.11 -5.61
C GLY A 72 -28.24 -13.08 -4.89
N ASP A 73 -28.30 -13.02 -3.55
CA ASP A 73 -29.08 -13.96 -2.73
C ASP A 73 -30.56 -13.55 -2.55
N ALA A 74 -30.99 -12.43 -3.16
CA ALA A 74 -32.36 -11.90 -3.07
C ALA A 74 -33.26 -12.24 -4.28
N LYS A 75 -32.93 -13.28 -5.05
CA LYS A 75 -33.74 -13.79 -6.17
C LYS A 75 -34.07 -15.27 -6.02
#